data_AF-A0A944QAU0-F1
#
_entry.id   AF-A0A944QAU0-F1
#
_cell.length_a   1.000
_cell.length_b   1.000
_cell.length_c   1.000
_cell.angle_alpha   90.00
_cell.angle_beta   90.00
_cell.angle_gamma   90.00
#
_symmetry.space_group_name_H-M   'P 1'
#
loop_
_entity.id
_entity.type
_entity.pdbx_description
1 polymer ?
#
loop_
_entity_poly.entity_id
_entity_poly.type
_entity_poly.pdbx_seq_one_letter_code
_entity_poly.pdbx_strand_id
1 'polypeptide(L)'
;MTSSADGQQSRPRGVGVRGTAKSLWMGLLVLSSTAAVIAVAATSVVAAFLNGVEGTLSAAFGAALVMLFFAISLLIGHYVGRNNPSGAVGLFVATYFVKVVGFAVVLFVLGTPDWLHDRWFLIGAIVTVVAWQATEIYGFSKAKLQLYNDPAPSKGDDDEHP
;
A
#
# COMPACT_ATOMS: atom_id res chain seq x y z
N MET A 1 -37.27 -12.79 -51.49
CA MET A 1 -36.85 -13.52 -50.28
C MET A 1 -35.96 -12.57 -49.49
N THR A 2 -36.49 -11.98 -48.43
CA THR A 2 -35.89 -10.86 -47.70
C THR A 2 -34.87 -11.38 -46.69
N SER A 3 -33.65 -10.90 -46.82
CA SER A 3 -32.54 -11.10 -45.89
C SER A 3 -32.85 -10.38 -44.57
N SER A 4 -33.09 -11.16 -43.51
CA SER A 4 -33.15 -10.64 -42.14
C SER A 4 -31.72 -10.65 -41.59
N ALA A 5 -31.07 -9.49 -41.62
CA ALA A 5 -29.83 -9.26 -40.90
C ALA A 5 -30.19 -8.90 -39.45
N ASP A 6 -30.12 -9.89 -38.57
CA ASP A 6 -30.15 -9.67 -37.12
C ASP A 6 -28.84 -8.97 -36.73
N GLY A 7 -28.92 -7.64 -36.61
CA GLY A 7 -27.88 -6.80 -36.06
C GLY A 7 -27.66 -7.13 -34.60
N GLN A 8 -26.78 -8.08 -34.33
CA GLN A 8 -26.28 -8.38 -32.99
C GLN A 8 -25.50 -7.15 -32.49
N GLN A 9 -26.18 -6.33 -31.70
CA GLN A 9 -25.61 -5.15 -31.05
C GLN A 9 -24.50 -5.58 -30.10
N SER A 10 -23.27 -5.53 -30.59
CA SER A 10 -22.04 -5.62 -29.79
C SER A 10 -22.02 -4.46 -28.81
N ARG A 11 -22.52 -4.70 -27.59
CA ARG A 11 -22.37 -3.77 -26.47
C ARG A 11 -20.87 -3.54 -26.24
N PRO A 12 -20.38 -2.29 -26.29
CA PRO A 12 -19.01 -2.02 -25.89
C PRO A 12 -18.96 -2.21 -24.38
N ARG A 13 -18.45 -3.35 -23.92
CA ARG A 13 -18.04 -3.50 -22.52
C ARG A 13 -16.87 -2.55 -22.31
N GLY A 14 -17.16 -1.36 -21.80
CA GLY A 14 -16.15 -0.48 -21.25
C GLY A 14 -15.43 -1.21 -20.12
N VAL A 15 -14.28 -1.80 -20.43
CA VAL A 15 -13.45 -2.51 -19.45
C VAL A 15 -12.97 -1.48 -18.43
N GLY A 16 -13.36 -1.69 -17.18
CA GLY A 16 -13.10 -0.81 -16.05
C GLY A 16 -11.64 -0.78 -15.61
N VAL A 17 -10.71 -0.38 -16.47
CA VAL A 17 -9.28 -0.19 -16.11
C VAL A 17 -9.11 0.89 -15.04
N ARG A 18 -10.06 1.84 -14.93
CA ARG A 18 -10.06 2.89 -13.89
C ARG A 18 -10.42 2.38 -12.50
N GLY A 19 -11.10 1.24 -12.37
CA GLY A 19 -11.49 0.64 -11.09
C GLY A 19 -10.34 -0.09 -10.41
N THR A 20 -9.56 -0.85 -11.20
CA THR A 20 -8.50 -1.76 -10.73
C THR A 20 -7.34 -1.04 -10.05
N ALA A 21 -6.88 0.09 -10.60
CA ALA A 21 -5.79 0.85 -9.99
C ALA A 21 -6.23 1.52 -8.67
N LYS A 22 -7.44 2.07 -8.61
CA LYS A 22 -7.97 2.69 -7.38
C LYS A 22 -8.17 1.65 -6.28
N SER A 23 -8.72 0.47 -6.63
CA SER A 23 -8.90 -0.61 -5.67
C SER A 23 -7.57 -1.20 -5.19
N LEU A 24 -6.53 -1.19 -6.02
CA LEU A 24 -5.21 -1.71 -5.65
C LEU A 24 -4.56 -0.89 -4.54
N TRP A 25 -4.39 0.42 -4.72
CA TRP A 25 -3.71 1.26 -3.72
C TRP A 25 -4.47 1.27 -2.39
N MET A 26 -5.80 1.36 -2.44
CA MET A 26 -6.64 1.31 -1.24
C MET A 26 -6.58 -0.07 -0.56
N GLY A 27 -6.56 -1.15 -1.35
CA GLY A 27 -6.40 -2.52 -0.87
C GLY A 27 -5.06 -2.74 -0.18
N LEU A 28 -3.96 -2.23 -0.76
CA LEU A 28 -2.63 -2.28 -0.16
C LEU A 28 -2.56 -1.47 1.14
N LEU A 29 -3.17 -0.29 1.18
CA LEU A 29 -3.25 0.52 2.39
C LEU A 29 -3.94 -0.25 3.53
N VAL A 30 -5.11 -0.83 3.26
CA VAL A 30 -5.87 -1.59 4.26
C VAL A 30 -5.11 -2.85 4.69
N LEU A 31 -4.55 -3.60 3.73
CA LEU A 31 -3.82 -4.82 4.03
C LEU A 31 -2.57 -4.53 4.89
N SER A 32 -1.77 -3.53 4.50
CA SER A 32 -0.53 -3.17 5.21
C SER A 32 -0.82 -2.58 6.57
N SER A 33 -1.85 -1.73 6.69
CA SER A 33 -2.29 -1.18 7.98
C SER A 33 -2.77 -2.28 8.92
N THR A 34 -3.55 -3.24 8.42
CA THR A 34 -4.05 -4.36 9.22
C THR A 34 -2.89 -5.23 9.72
N ALA A 35 -1.94 -5.56 8.85
CA ALA A 35 -0.75 -6.33 9.22
C ALA A 35 0.10 -5.59 10.27
N ALA A 36 0.30 -4.28 10.08
CA ALA A 36 1.02 -3.44 11.04
C ALA A 36 0.31 -3.39 12.41
N VAL A 37 -1.00 -3.19 12.44
CA VAL A 37 -1.79 -3.17 13.67
C VAL A 37 -1.68 -4.50 14.42
N ILE A 38 -1.77 -5.63 13.71
CA ILE A 38 -1.62 -6.96 14.33
C ILE A 38 -0.22 -7.14 14.92
N ALA A 39 0.82 -6.78 14.17
CA ALA A 39 2.21 -6.91 14.61
C ALA A 39 2.51 -6.02 15.84
N VAL A 40 1.96 -4.81 15.85
CA VAL A 40 2.10 -3.85 16.96
C VAL A 40 1.27 -4.27 18.15
N ALA A 41 0.08 -4.84 17.97
CA ALA A 41 -0.71 -5.39 19.06
C ALA A 41 0.05 -6.52 19.77
N ALA A 42 0.65 -7.45 19.02
CA ALA A 42 1.51 -8.49 19.59
C ALA A 42 2.71 -7.90 20.35
N THR A 43 3.39 -6.91 19.75
CA THR A 43 4.52 -6.20 20.40
C THR A 43 4.08 -5.48 21.68
N SER A 44 2.90 -4.86 21.66
CA SER A 44 2.32 -4.13 22.79
C SER A 44 2.00 -5.05 23.95
N VAL A 45 1.53 -6.27 23.69
CA VAL A 45 1.31 -7.28 24.72
C VAL A 45 2.64 -7.63 25.41
N VAL A 46 3.72 -7.83 24.65
CA VAL A 46 5.05 -8.10 25.23
C VAL A 46 5.55 -6.90 26.05
N ALA A 47 5.37 -5.68 25.52
CA ALA A 47 5.75 -4.45 26.21
C ALA A 47 4.99 -4.25 27.53
N ALA A 48 3.70 -4.60 27.55
CA ALA A 48 2.86 -4.54 28.74
C ALA A 48 3.39 -5.45 29.86
N PHE A 49 3.83 -6.66 29.52
CA PHE A 49 4.37 -7.60 30.51
C PHE A 49 5.73 -7.16 31.08
N LEU A 50 6.57 -6.52 30.27
CA LEU A 50 7.94 -6.18 30.67
C LEU A 50 8.07 -4.78 31.29
N ASN A 51 7.33 -3.81 30.77
CA ASN A 51 7.47 -2.39 31.12
C ASN A 51 6.12 -1.70 31.34
N GLY A 52 5.02 -2.46 31.44
CA GLY A 52 3.70 -1.92 31.73
C GLY A 52 3.14 -0.99 30.66
N VAL A 53 2.38 0.00 31.13
CA VAL A 53 1.64 0.92 30.26
C VAL A 53 2.58 1.81 29.45
N GLU A 54 3.71 2.25 30.02
CA GLU A 54 4.69 3.08 29.33
C GLU A 54 5.31 2.35 28.13
N GLY A 55 5.70 1.08 28.31
CA GLY A 55 6.20 0.25 27.21
C GLY A 55 5.17 0.10 26.09
N THR A 56 3.91 -0.13 26.46
CA THR A 56 2.79 -0.28 25.52
C THR A 56 2.54 1.00 24.73
N LEU A 57 2.42 2.14 25.42
CA LEU A 57 2.20 3.44 24.80
C LEU A 57 3.36 3.82 23.90
N SER A 58 4.60 3.54 24.32
CA SER A 58 5.79 3.84 23.53
C SER A 58 5.82 3.03 22.24
N ALA A 59 5.55 1.72 22.30
CA ALA A 59 5.48 0.86 21.12
C ALA A 59 4.36 1.29 20.16
N ALA A 60 3.17 1.59 20.69
CA ALA A 60 2.05 2.10 19.92
C ALA A 60 2.36 3.46 19.28
N PHE A 61 3.09 4.33 19.97
CA PHE A 61 3.46 5.65 19.47
C PHE A 61 4.45 5.57 18.31
N GLY A 62 5.52 4.77 18.46
CA GLY A 62 6.47 4.53 17.37
C GLY A 62 5.81 3.93 16.14
N ALA A 63 4.89 2.99 16.36
CA ALA A 63 4.07 2.40 15.31
C ALA A 63 3.17 3.41 14.60
N ALA A 64 2.42 4.22 15.36
CA ALA A 64 1.51 5.23 14.81
C ALA A 64 2.25 6.22 13.93
N LEU A 65 3.45 6.66 14.36
CA LEU A 65 4.27 7.56 13.59
C LEU A 65 4.70 6.93 12.26
N VAL A 66 5.19 5.69 12.26
CA VAL A 66 5.56 4.98 11.03
C VAL A 66 4.34 4.81 10.10
N MET A 67 3.21 4.34 10.63
CA MET A 67 2.00 4.13 9.83
C MET A 67 1.52 5.42 9.18
N LEU A 68 1.58 6.55 9.88
CA LEU A 68 1.21 7.87 9.34
C LEU A 68 2.03 8.21 8.08
N PHE A 69 3.37 8.13 8.18
CA PHE A 69 4.26 8.45 7.07
C PHE A 69 4.13 7.48 5.89
N PHE A 70 3.91 6.20 6.18
CA PHE A 70 3.77 5.17 5.15
C PHE A 70 2.41 5.25 4.45
N ALA A 71 1.34 5.50 5.20
CA ALA A 71 0.00 5.74 4.65
C ALA A 71 -0.02 6.97 3.73
N ILE A 72 0.56 8.09 4.16
CA ILE A 72 0.69 9.30 3.32
C ILE A 72 1.45 8.98 2.03
N SER A 73 2.53 8.19 2.10
CA SER A 73 3.30 7.82 0.91
C SER A 73 2.51 6.98 -0.08
N LEU A 74 1.76 5.98 0.40
CA LEU A 74 0.85 5.18 -0.44
C LEU A 74 -0.26 6.04 -1.05
N LEU A 75 -0.78 7.01 -0.29
CA LEU A 75 -1.81 7.92 -0.76
C LEU A 75 -1.26 8.88 -1.84
N ILE A 76 -0.05 9.40 -1.68
CA ILE A 76 0.65 10.18 -2.72
C ILE A 76 0.86 9.31 -3.97
N GLY A 77 1.30 8.06 -3.79
CA GLY A 77 1.41 7.08 -4.88
C GLY A 77 0.10 6.85 -5.62
N HIS A 78 -1.01 6.77 -4.88
CA HIS A 78 -2.36 6.66 -5.43
C HIS A 78 -2.73 7.85 -6.34
N TYR A 79 -2.41 9.08 -5.92
CA TYR A 79 -2.71 10.28 -6.69
C TYR A 79 -1.80 10.44 -7.92
N VAL A 80 -0.49 10.23 -7.79
CA VAL A 80 0.47 10.54 -8.86
C VAL A 80 0.60 9.41 -9.89
N GLY A 81 0.45 8.15 -9.46
CA GLY A 81 0.44 7.00 -10.38
C GLY A 81 -0.65 7.08 -11.45
N ARG A 82 -1.65 7.95 -11.26
CA ARG A 82 -2.73 8.21 -12.22
C ARG A 82 -2.37 9.23 -13.29
N ASN A 83 -1.46 10.17 -13.02
CA ASN A 83 -1.32 11.39 -13.82
C ASN A 83 -0.04 11.41 -14.66
N ASN A 84 1.14 11.06 -14.11
CA ASN A 84 2.42 11.20 -14.83
C ASN A 84 3.42 10.05 -14.54
N PRO A 85 3.48 8.97 -15.33
CA PRO A 85 4.40 7.85 -15.09
C PRO A 85 5.90 8.21 -15.22
N SER A 86 6.28 9.21 -16.01
CA SER A 86 7.67 9.68 -16.12
C SER A 86 8.19 10.44 -14.89
N GLY A 87 7.29 11.01 -14.07
CA GLY A 87 7.62 11.70 -12.83
C GLY A 87 7.68 10.78 -11.59
N ALA A 88 7.36 9.50 -11.75
CA ALA A 88 7.22 8.56 -10.65
C ALA A 88 8.53 8.42 -9.83
N VAL A 89 9.68 8.35 -10.51
CA VAL A 89 10.99 8.20 -9.83
C VAL A 89 11.30 9.42 -8.95
N GLY A 90 11.09 10.63 -9.46
CA GLY A 90 11.32 11.86 -8.69
C GLY A 90 10.40 11.96 -7.47
N LEU A 91 9.15 11.51 -7.60
CA LEU A 91 8.21 11.45 -6.48
C LEU A 91 8.61 10.43 -5.42
N PHE A 92 9.12 9.26 -5.81
CA PHE A 92 9.63 8.27 -4.85
C PHE A 92 10.80 8.81 -4.05
N VAL A 93 11.73 9.52 -4.69
CA VAL A 93 12.84 10.17 -4.00
C VAL A 93 12.33 11.28 -3.08
N ALA A 94 11.39 12.12 -3.54
CA ALA A 94 10.80 13.17 -2.73
C ALA A 94 10.04 12.62 -1.50
N THR A 95 9.27 11.55 -1.66
CA THR A 95 8.55 10.91 -0.54
C THR A 95 9.50 10.26 0.45
N TYR A 96 10.60 9.66 0.00
CA TYR A 96 11.66 9.19 0.89
C TYR A 96 12.31 10.33 1.67
N PHE A 97 12.63 11.44 1.00
CA PHE A 97 13.17 12.62 1.66
C PHE A 97 12.22 13.19 2.72
N VAL A 98 10.93 13.33 2.38
CA VAL A 98 9.89 13.77 3.32
C VAL A 98 9.75 12.81 4.50
N LYS A 99 9.87 11.50 4.27
CA LYS A 99 9.86 10.50 5.34
C LYS A 99 11.03 10.69 6.30
N VAL A 100 12.26 10.77 5.79
CA VAL A 100 13.46 10.89 6.64
C VAL A 100 13.47 12.23 7.37
N VAL A 101 13.30 13.34 6.65
CA VAL A 101 13.34 14.68 7.24
C VAL A 101 12.13 14.92 8.14
N GLY A 102 10.94 14.52 7.69
CA GLY A 102 9.72 14.65 8.48
C GLY A 102 9.78 13.83 9.77
N PHE A 103 10.31 12.60 9.72
CA PHE A 103 10.49 11.81 10.93
C PHE A 103 11.48 12.46 11.89
N ALA A 104 12.62 12.95 11.39
CA ALA A 104 13.59 13.69 12.20
C ALA A 104 12.95 14.93 12.84
N VAL A 105 12.25 15.77 12.07
CA VAL A 105 11.55 16.96 12.59
C VAL A 105 10.55 16.58 13.67
N VAL A 106 9.74 15.55 13.45
CA VAL A 106 8.75 15.11 14.43
C VAL A 106 9.43 14.65 15.72
N LEU A 107 10.50 13.86 15.64
CA LEU A 107 11.27 13.46 16.82
C LEU A 107 11.90 14.65 17.55
N PHE A 108 12.47 15.61 16.82
CA PHE A 108 13.06 16.82 17.42
C PHE A 108 12.01 17.70 18.11
N VAL A 109 10.83 17.83 17.52
CA VAL A 109 9.73 18.66 18.06
C VAL A 109 9.09 18.00 19.28
N LEU A 110 8.87 16.69 19.23
CA LEU A 110 8.28 15.95 20.35
C LEU A 110 9.25 15.76 21.50
N GLY A 111 10.56 15.70 21.20
CA GLY A 111 11.59 15.35 22.17
C GLY A 111 11.37 13.96 22.75
N THR A 112 11.88 13.76 23.97
CA THR A 112 11.70 12.53 24.76
C THR A 112 10.84 12.84 25.98
N PRO A 113 9.51 12.64 25.92
CA PRO A 113 8.64 12.76 27.08
C PRO A 113 9.04 11.76 28.19
N ASP A 114 8.79 12.10 29.45
CA ASP A 114 9.19 11.24 30.60
C ASP A 114 8.56 9.84 30.59
N TRP A 115 7.39 9.69 29.97
CA TRP A 115 6.68 8.41 29.82
C TRP A 115 7.19 7.58 28.63
N LEU A 116 8.05 8.14 27.78
CA LEU A 116 8.50 7.51 26.56
C LEU A 116 9.66 6.56 26.85
N HIS A 117 9.41 5.27 26.62
CA HIS A 117 10.39 4.23 26.77
C HIS A 117 11.10 3.98 25.42
N ASP A 118 12.28 4.57 25.23
CA ASP A 118 13.05 4.60 23.98
C ASP A 118 13.14 3.24 23.26
N ARG A 119 13.43 2.18 24.02
CA ARG A 119 13.55 0.82 23.47
C ARG A 119 12.24 0.34 22.85
N TRP A 120 11.12 0.53 23.55
CA TRP A 120 9.82 0.06 23.08
C TRP A 120 9.28 0.93 21.96
N PHE A 121 9.55 2.24 22.01
CA PHE A 121 9.32 3.14 20.88
C PHE A 121 10.01 2.66 19.61
N LEU A 122 11.31 2.37 19.70
CA LEU A 122 12.10 1.91 18.56
C LEU A 122 11.64 0.53 18.07
N ILE A 123 11.39 -0.43 18.98
CA ILE A 123 10.90 -1.77 18.63
C ILE A 123 9.55 -1.65 17.90
N GLY A 124 8.60 -0.86 18.43
CA GLY A 124 7.31 -0.63 17.80
C GLY A 124 7.44 -0.05 16.39
N ALA A 125 8.31 0.94 16.22
CA ALA A 125 8.60 1.51 14.91
C ALA A 125 9.18 0.47 13.92
N ILE A 126 10.20 -0.29 14.33
CA ILE A 126 10.86 -1.29 13.47
C ILE A 126 9.87 -2.40 13.07
N VAL A 127 9.14 -2.97 14.04
CA VAL A 127 8.14 -4.01 13.78
C VAL A 127 7.11 -3.53 12.77
N THR A 128 6.64 -2.28 12.93
CA THR A 128 5.68 -1.66 12.01
C THR A 128 6.26 -1.53 10.60
N VAL A 129 7.49 -1.03 10.46
CA VAL A 129 8.16 -0.89 9.16
C VAL A 129 8.25 -2.25 8.47
N VAL A 130 8.74 -3.27 9.18
CA VAL A 130 8.94 -4.60 8.61
C VAL A 130 7.61 -5.24 8.20
N ALA A 131 6.61 -5.22 9.07
CA ALA A 131 5.28 -5.79 8.79
C ALA A 131 4.61 -5.08 7.61
N TRP A 132 4.70 -3.75 7.57
CA TRP A 132 4.16 -2.95 6.47
C TRP A 132 4.87 -3.25 5.15
N GLN A 133 6.22 -3.20 5.12
CA GLN A 133 6.99 -3.42 3.91
C GLN A 133 6.82 -4.83 3.35
N ALA A 134 6.85 -5.86 4.21
CA ALA A 134 6.62 -7.24 3.78
C ALA A 134 5.25 -7.40 3.11
N THR A 135 4.22 -6.78 3.70
CA THR A 135 2.84 -6.84 3.21
C THR A 135 2.65 -6.04 1.92
N GLU A 136 3.24 -4.84 1.85
CA GLU A 136 3.22 -3.99 0.67
C GLU A 136 3.90 -4.67 -0.54
N ILE A 137 5.09 -5.24 -0.32
CA ILE A 137 5.83 -6.01 -1.34
C ILE A 137 5.02 -7.23 -1.79
N TYR A 138 4.42 -7.96 -0.85
CA TYR A 138 3.55 -9.09 -1.16
C TYR A 138 2.34 -8.67 -2.01
N GLY A 139 1.65 -7.59 -1.62
CA GLY A 139 0.49 -7.04 -2.34
C GLY A 139 0.85 -6.60 -3.76
N PHE A 140 1.94 -5.87 -3.93
CA PHE A 140 2.42 -5.47 -5.26
C PHE A 140 2.85 -6.64 -6.13
N SER A 141 3.50 -7.65 -5.55
CA SER A 141 3.93 -8.85 -6.29
C SER A 141 2.73 -9.63 -6.81
N LYS A 142 1.69 -9.80 -6.00
CA LYS A 142 0.43 -10.45 -6.40
C LYS A 142 -0.30 -9.67 -7.50
N ALA A 143 -0.37 -8.35 -7.38
CA ALA A 143 -1.02 -7.51 -8.37
C ALA A 143 -0.31 -7.55 -9.73
N LYS A 144 1.03 -7.58 -9.75
CA LYS A 144 1.79 -7.74 -10.99
C LYS A 144 1.45 -9.06 -11.68
N LEU A 145 1.40 -10.17 -10.93
CA LEU A 145 1.06 -11.48 -11.48
C LEU A 145 -0.35 -11.51 -12.11
N GLN A 146 -1.31 -10.77 -11.56
CA GLN A 146 -2.66 -10.69 -12.14
C GLN A 146 -2.68 -9.95 -13.48
N LEU A 147 -1.87 -8.90 -13.65
CA LEU A 147 -1.79 -8.15 -14.90
C LEU A 147 -1.16 -8.97 -16.04
N TYR A 148 -0.22 -9.88 -15.73
CA TYR A 148 0.42 -10.74 -16.74
C TYR A 148 -0.41 -11.97 -17.12
N ASN A 149 -1.39 -12.35 -16.29
CA ASN A 149 -2.17 -13.58 -16.48
C ASN A 149 -3.51 -13.35 -17.19
N ASP A 150 -3.77 -12.14 -17.70
CA ASP A 150 -4.90 -11.89 -18.60
C ASP A 150 -4.63 -12.61 -19.93
N PRO A 151 -5.46 -13.60 -20.33
CA PRO A 151 -5.25 -14.31 -21.58
C PRO A 151 -5.37 -13.33 -22.74
N ALA A 152 -4.35 -13.32 -23.62
CA ALA A 152 -4.42 -12.61 -24.88
C ALA A 152 -5.72 -13.01 -25.60
N PRO A 153 -6.46 -12.07 -26.23
CA PRO A 153 -7.65 -12.42 -26.98
C PRO A 153 -7.27 -13.51 -27.98
N SER A 154 -7.96 -14.65 -27.90
CA SER A 154 -7.86 -15.70 -28.91
C SER A 154 -8.04 -15.03 -30.25
N LYS A 155 -6.98 -14.99 -31.06
CA LYS A 155 -7.12 -14.73 -32.49
C LYS A 155 -8.17 -15.74 -32.97
N GLY A 156 -9.25 -15.23 -33.54
CA GLY A 156 -10.25 -16.06 -34.19
C GLY A 156 -9.53 -16.92 -35.22
N ASP A 157 -9.79 -18.22 -35.16
CA ASP A 157 -9.53 -19.16 -36.23
C ASP A 157 -10.46 -18.82 -37.40
N ASP A 158 -10.19 -17.71 -38.09
CA ASP A 158 -10.96 -17.26 -39.26
C ASP A 158 -10.02 -16.94 -40.43
N ASP A 159 -9.02 -17.80 -40.71
CA ASP A 159 -8.26 -17.74 -41.96
C ASP A 159 -8.56 -19.00 -42.81
N GLU A 160 -9.65 -18.85 -43.57
CA GLU A 160 -9.74 -19.13 -45.00
C GLU A 160 -9.57 -20.57 -45.56
N HIS A 161 -10.72 -21.05 -46.05
CA HIS A 161 -10.92 -22.03 -47.12
C HIS A 161 -10.01 -21.80 -48.35
N PRO A 162 -9.71 -22.86 -49.09
CA PRO A 162 -10.01 -22.88 -50.52
C PRO A 162 -11.16 -23.82 -50.89
#